data_AF-A0A0D2MHJ2-F1
#
_entry.id   AF-A0A0D2MHJ2-F1
#
_cell.length_a   1.000
_cell.length_b   1.000
_cell.length_c   1.000
_cell.angle_alpha   90.00
_cell.angle_beta   90.00
_cell.angle_gamma   90.00
#
_symmetry.space_group_name_H-M   'P 1'
#
loop_
_entity.id
_entity.type
_entity.pdbx_description
1 polymer ?
#
loop_
_entity_poly.entity_id
_entity_poly.type
_entity_poly.pdbx_seq_one_letter_code
_entity_poly.pdbx_strand_id
1 'polypeptide(L)'
;MSRNHFQVRPTSPSTTGLLTGGASIASSRHHRTPSDLSSVPGTPVSPFSGGRSDTGHPPSLSGKYALSPSPAQWGMPLLLNAENREPDDILHNPDPRNDGRINGRGSVITLRGLANLGCLLILALGIFALFACLPIYTHFTQTTQTNQGGFNLGGTNGTGQIPDLPGNFQLIDKDTPSSAYTYKAYEGGDEMELIFSDEFNADGRSFYPGDDPFWEAVDLHYWGTNDEEWYDPAQVTTKGGNLRITLDQVDDLSLNHNMTYKSGMIQTWNKFCFTGGLLVASVQLPGSSDVSGFWPGVWSMGNLGRAGYGASVEGLWPYSYDSCDVGTLPNQTYPGTATPIAAMVNGDGEANGELSYLTGQRLSACTCPGESHPGPMREDGSYVGRAAPEIDILEATVTDGVGYGSLSAQLAPFNAKYTPYMGTADNTTIVIYDANRTVLNTYQGGRYQQTISGLGLTNPNCYERPGTCFALYGFEYRPGFDNAYITWINEVRSWTLYSSALVADSAVEISQRLIPVEPMYIITNLGISEGFGLIDTANLVFPATMLVDYIRLYQRKGETNVGCNPDDFPTAAYIDTYKEVYSNPNLTVWADYKQPWPKNRLSATGCT
;
A
#
# COMPACT_ATOMS: atom_id res chain seq x y z
N MET A 1 5.48 29.15 39.32
CA MET A 1 4.16 29.04 39.99
C MET A 1 3.86 27.57 40.22
N SER A 2 3.20 27.21 41.31
CA SER A 2 2.94 25.80 41.65
C SER A 2 1.84 25.18 40.78
N ARG A 3 1.99 23.90 40.41
CA ARG A 3 0.90 23.00 40.04
C ARG A 3 1.04 21.71 40.86
N ASN A 4 -0.07 21.24 41.42
CA ASN A 4 -0.08 20.09 42.33
C ASN A 4 -0.09 18.77 41.56
N HIS A 5 0.55 17.73 42.12
CA HIS A 5 0.24 16.35 41.74
C HIS A 5 -1.19 16.00 42.17
N PHE A 6 -1.87 15.20 41.35
CA PHE A 6 -2.85 14.22 41.84
C PHE A 6 -2.63 12.88 41.13
N GLN A 7 -2.75 11.80 41.90
CA GLN A 7 -2.37 10.44 41.51
C GLN A 7 -3.53 9.52 41.89
N VAL A 8 -4.19 8.88 40.92
CA VAL A 8 -5.40 8.08 41.18
C VAL A 8 -5.40 6.75 40.41
N ARG A 9 -5.21 5.66 41.15
CA ARG A 9 -5.55 4.25 40.86
C ARG A 9 -5.47 3.49 42.20
N PRO A 10 -6.07 2.29 42.36
CA PRO A 10 -7.29 1.79 41.71
C PRO A 10 -8.28 1.15 42.72
N THR A 11 -9.57 0.98 42.36
CA THR A 11 -10.46 0.04 43.08
C THR A 11 -11.57 -0.54 42.19
N SER A 12 -11.54 -1.86 42.01
CA SER A 12 -12.73 -2.72 41.98
C SER A 12 -12.70 -3.57 43.25
N PRO A 13 -13.83 -4.07 43.78
CA PRO A 13 -14.06 -5.52 43.64
C PRO A 13 -15.54 -5.99 43.68
N SER A 14 -15.72 -7.28 43.33
CA SER A 14 -16.78 -8.23 43.75
C SER A 14 -18.26 -7.93 43.39
N THR A 15 -19.08 -8.79 42.78
CA THR A 15 -19.24 -10.27 42.61
C THR A 15 -20.26 -10.97 43.54
N THR A 16 -21.29 -11.55 42.92
CA THR A 16 -21.99 -12.82 43.23
C THR A 16 -22.44 -13.38 41.86
N GLY A 17 -22.38 -14.67 41.53
CA GLY A 17 -22.66 -15.88 42.34
C GLY A 17 -24.14 -16.25 42.19
N LEU A 18 -24.62 -17.49 42.01
CA LEU A 18 -24.13 -18.88 42.18
C LEU A 18 -24.93 -19.76 41.17
N LEU A 19 -24.71 -21.05 40.81
CA LEU A 19 -23.70 -22.15 40.86
C LEU A 19 -24.24 -23.22 39.83
N THR A 20 -23.75 -24.43 39.50
CA THR A 20 -22.70 -25.41 39.89
C THR A 20 -22.52 -26.34 38.65
N GLY A 21 -21.53 -27.23 38.46
CA GLY A 21 -20.32 -27.53 39.24
C GLY A 21 -19.92 -29.02 39.21
N GLY A 22 -18.67 -29.33 38.81
CA GLY A 22 -17.99 -30.62 38.98
C GLY A 22 -18.46 -31.78 38.07
N ALA A 23 -17.72 -32.88 37.91
CA ALA A 23 -16.35 -33.29 38.26
C ALA A 23 -16.11 -34.64 37.53
N SER A 24 -14.94 -35.18 37.16
CA SER A 24 -13.51 -34.88 37.23
C SER A 24 -12.76 -36.17 36.77
N ILE A 25 -11.43 -36.13 36.62
CA ILE A 25 -10.52 -37.30 36.51
C ILE A 25 -10.56 -38.09 35.18
N ALA A 26 -9.38 -38.27 34.60
CA ALA A 26 -9.07 -39.30 33.61
C ALA A 26 -7.81 -40.07 34.05
N SER A 27 -7.75 -41.40 33.84
CA SER A 27 -6.48 -42.14 33.93
C SER A 27 -6.50 -43.51 33.24
N SER A 28 -5.36 -43.83 32.61
CA SER A 28 -4.80 -45.16 32.31
C SER A 28 -5.49 -46.17 31.35
N ARG A 29 -4.88 -46.27 30.17
CA ARG A 29 -4.22 -47.47 29.58
C ARG A 29 -5.01 -48.64 28.92
N HIS A 30 -4.42 -49.02 27.78
CA HIS A 30 -4.26 -50.34 27.15
C HIS A 30 -5.31 -50.90 26.15
N HIS A 31 -4.72 -51.43 25.07
CA HIS A 31 -5.29 -52.19 23.96
C HIS A 31 -6.39 -53.21 24.32
N ARG A 32 -7.39 -53.35 23.44
CA ARG A 32 -7.44 -54.44 22.44
C ARG A 32 -8.58 -54.26 21.42
N THR A 33 -8.34 -54.73 20.20
CA THR A 33 -9.36 -55.15 19.20
C THR A 33 -9.76 -56.62 19.49
N PRO A 34 -10.81 -57.22 18.87
CA PRO A 34 -11.53 -56.81 17.64
C PRO A 34 -13.08 -57.00 17.69
N SER A 35 -13.68 -57.12 16.49
CA SER A 35 -14.84 -57.96 16.11
C SER A 35 -16.29 -57.57 16.50
N ASP A 36 -17.05 -57.28 15.42
CA ASP A 36 -18.25 -58.02 14.97
C ASP A 36 -19.68 -57.75 15.52
N LEU A 37 -20.47 -57.18 14.59
CA LEU A 37 -21.77 -57.64 14.07
C LEU A 37 -23.12 -57.50 14.83
N SER A 38 -24.08 -57.02 14.03
CA SER A 38 -25.50 -57.43 13.90
C SER A 38 -26.47 -57.33 15.09
N SER A 39 -27.33 -56.32 14.98
CA SER A 39 -28.81 -56.40 15.02
C SER A 39 -29.50 -57.77 15.17
N VAL A 40 -30.54 -57.83 16.01
CA VAL A 40 -31.95 -58.04 15.58
C VAL A 40 -32.91 -57.68 16.74
N PRO A 41 -34.07 -57.05 16.49
CA PRO A 41 -35.06 -56.71 17.53
C PRO A 41 -36.13 -57.81 17.74
N GLY A 42 -36.76 -57.83 18.92
CA GLY A 42 -37.97 -58.60 19.21
C GLY A 42 -39.06 -57.70 19.81
N THR A 43 -40.32 -57.91 19.42
CA THR A 43 -41.47 -57.07 19.80
C THR A 43 -42.24 -57.58 21.04
N PRO A 44 -42.98 -56.70 21.76
CA PRO A 44 -43.44 -56.97 23.13
C PRO A 44 -44.85 -57.57 23.25
N VAL A 45 -45.19 -57.95 24.48
CA VAL A 45 -46.49 -58.53 24.89
C VAL A 45 -47.49 -57.45 25.31
N SER A 46 -48.78 -57.73 25.09
CA SER A 46 -49.98 -56.95 25.46
C SER A 46 -50.30 -57.02 26.98
N PRO A 47 -51.49 -56.62 27.50
CA PRO A 47 -52.56 -55.75 26.98
C PRO A 47 -52.97 -54.64 28.00
N PHE A 48 -54.03 -53.86 27.73
CA PHE A 48 -55.28 -53.84 28.54
C PHE A 48 -56.32 -52.82 28.01
N SER A 49 -57.57 -52.97 28.44
CA SER A 49 -58.72 -52.12 28.09
C SER A 49 -59.55 -51.74 29.31
N GLY A 50 -60.27 -50.62 29.27
CA GLY A 50 -61.32 -50.32 30.26
C GLY A 50 -61.66 -48.83 30.43
N GLY A 51 -62.95 -48.56 30.72
CA GLY A 51 -63.40 -47.32 31.36
C GLY A 51 -63.78 -46.13 30.46
N ARG A 52 -65.09 -45.96 30.22
CA ARG A 52 -65.71 -44.64 29.99
C ARG A 52 -66.42 -44.22 31.28
N SER A 53 -66.26 -42.96 31.68
CA SER A 53 -67.13 -42.28 32.64
C SER A 53 -67.15 -40.79 32.33
N ASP A 54 -68.32 -40.21 32.07
CA ASP A 54 -68.48 -38.78 31.80
C ASP A 54 -68.20 -37.93 33.04
N THR A 55 -67.44 -36.85 32.87
CA THR A 55 -67.58 -35.59 33.62
C THR A 55 -66.84 -34.48 32.88
N GLY A 56 -67.47 -33.32 32.70
CA GLY A 56 -67.10 -32.39 31.64
C GLY A 56 -65.92 -31.47 31.94
N HIS A 57 -64.97 -31.42 31.00
CA HIS A 57 -64.25 -30.20 30.61
C HIS A 57 -64.06 -30.22 29.07
N PRO A 58 -64.15 -29.06 28.37
CA PRO A 58 -63.83 -29.00 26.95
C PRO A 58 -62.32 -29.20 26.73
N PRO A 59 -61.88 -30.10 25.83
CA PRO A 59 -60.45 -30.33 25.59
C PRO A 59 -59.79 -29.10 24.94
N SER A 60 -58.55 -28.82 25.34
CA SER A 60 -57.75 -27.73 24.79
C SER A 60 -57.36 -27.97 23.33
N LEU A 61 -56.90 -26.91 22.65
CA LEU A 61 -56.58 -26.95 21.22
C LEU A 61 -55.54 -28.04 20.85
N SER A 62 -54.63 -28.37 21.78
CA SER A 62 -53.63 -29.44 21.63
C SER A 62 -54.26 -30.83 21.45
N GLY A 63 -55.41 -31.09 22.08
CA GLY A 63 -56.15 -32.35 21.95
C GLY A 63 -56.76 -32.62 20.57
N LYS A 64 -56.78 -31.62 19.67
CA LYS A 64 -57.32 -31.78 18.30
C LYS A 64 -56.31 -32.28 17.26
N TYR A 65 -55.02 -32.33 17.62
CA TYR A 65 -53.93 -32.70 16.70
C TYR A 65 -53.04 -33.83 17.23
N ALA A 66 -53.42 -34.48 18.33
CA ALA A 66 -52.72 -35.65 18.85
C ALA A 66 -53.13 -36.92 18.09
N LEU A 67 -52.20 -37.52 17.34
CA LEU A 67 -52.38 -38.84 16.75
C LEU A 67 -52.37 -39.94 17.83
N SER A 68 -53.06 -41.06 17.54
CA SER A 68 -53.08 -42.24 18.42
C SER A 68 -51.67 -42.80 18.66
N PRO A 69 -51.33 -43.32 19.85
CA PRO A 69 -50.09 -44.08 20.06
C PRO A 69 -49.98 -45.38 19.23
N SER A 70 -51.04 -45.81 18.55
CA SER A 70 -51.04 -46.97 17.65
C SER A 70 -51.01 -46.53 16.18
N PRO A 71 -49.91 -46.77 15.43
CA PRO A 71 -49.78 -46.38 14.03
C PRO A 71 -50.85 -46.99 13.10
N ALA A 72 -51.40 -48.16 13.44
CA ALA A 72 -52.48 -48.81 12.69
C ALA A 72 -53.78 -47.96 12.60
N GLN A 73 -53.89 -46.89 13.40
CA GLN A 73 -55.02 -45.95 13.38
C GLN A 73 -54.73 -44.67 12.58
N TRP A 74 -53.56 -44.53 11.95
CA TRP A 74 -53.14 -43.30 11.25
C TRP A 74 -53.62 -43.21 9.79
N GLY A 75 -54.49 -44.14 9.35
CA GLY A 75 -55.03 -44.17 7.98
C GLY A 75 -54.05 -44.63 6.91
N MET A 76 -52.83 -45.03 7.28
CA MET A 76 -51.81 -45.58 6.39
C MET A 76 -51.81 -47.12 6.47
N PRO A 77 -51.74 -47.86 5.35
CA PRO A 77 -51.84 -49.32 5.34
C PRO A 77 -50.54 -49.99 5.80
N LEU A 78 -50.25 -49.94 7.10
CA LEU A 78 -49.09 -50.55 7.75
C LEU A 78 -49.19 -52.09 7.92
N LEU A 79 -49.90 -52.76 7.01
CA LEU A 79 -50.03 -54.21 6.98
C LEU A 79 -49.52 -54.73 5.63
N LEU A 80 -48.45 -55.52 5.70
CA LEU A 80 -47.83 -56.25 4.58
C LEU A 80 -48.73 -57.40 4.12
N ASN A 81 -49.86 -57.04 3.53
CA ASN A 81 -50.75 -57.95 2.83
C ASN A 81 -50.11 -58.36 1.51
N ALA A 82 -50.40 -59.58 1.01
CA ALA A 82 -49.78 -60.11 -0.22
C ALA A 82 -50.06 -59.28 -1.49
N GLU A 83 -51.07 -58.41 -1.45
CA GLU A 83 -51.45 -57.48 -2.54
C GLU A 83 -50.66 -56.16 -2.50
N ASN A 84 -49.97 -55.86 -1.40
CA ASN A 84 -49.15 -54.66 -1.18
C ASN A 84 -47.63 -54.97 -1.19
N ARG A 85 -47.21 -56.04 -1.88
CA ARG A 85 -45.81 -56.47 -1.93
C ARG A 85 -45.05 -55.68 -3.00
N GLU A 86 -43.92 -55.07 -2.65
CA GLU A 86 -43.10 -54.32 -3.61
C GLU A 86 -42.16 -55.26 -4.41
N PRO A 87 -41.75 -54.91 -5.65
CA PRO A 87 -41.09 -55.86 -6.55
C PRO A 87 -39.75 -56.42 -6.05
N ASP A 88 -39.06 -55.67 -5.19
CA ASP A 88 -37.75 -55.97 -4.60
C ASP A 88 -37.82 -56.67 -3.23
N ASP A 89 -39.02 -56.89 -2.65
CA ASP A 89 -39.24 -57.73 -1.46
C ASP A 89 -38.76 -59.19 -1.63
N ILE A 90 -38.45 -59.60 -2.85
CA ILE A 90 -37.85 -60.89 -3.20
C ILE A 90 -36.34 -60.92 -2.89
N LEU A 91 -35.65 -59.78 -2.95
CA LEU A 91 -34.20 -59.67 -2.71
C LEU A 91 -33.86 -59.68 -1.20
N HIS A 92 -34.83 -59.31 -0.35
CA HIS A 92 -34.61 -59.05 1.08
C HIS A 92 -35.22 -60.09 2.04
N ASN A 93 -35.86 -61.15 1.52
CA ASN A 93 -36.39 -62.26 2.33
C ASN A 93 -35.66 -63.59 2.01
N PRO A 94 -34.80 -64.12 2.92
CA PRO A 94 -34.11 -65.39 2.68
C PRO A 94 -35.03 -66.61 2.83
N ASP A 95 -34.90 -67.60 1.93
CA ASP A 95 -35.66 -68.87 1.97
C ASP A 95 -34.84 -70.00 2.63
N PRO A 96 -35.14 -70.39 3.88
CA PRO A 96 -34.39 -71.42 4.59
C PRO A 96 -34.57 -72.84 4.01
N ARG A 97 -35.39 -73.05 2.98
CA ARG A 97 -35.52 -74.36 2.30
C ARG A 97 -34.57 -74.56 1.12
N ASN A 98 -33.99 -73.50 0.55
CA ASN A 98 -33.07 -73.61 -0.59
C ASN A 98 -31.58 -73.44 -0.20
N ASP A 99 -31.26 -72.55 0.75
CA ASP A 99 -29.87 -72.21 1.09
C ASP A 99 -29.08 -73.37 1.74
N GLY A 100 -29.76 -74.38 2.27
CA GLY A 100 -29.15 -75.56 2.91
C GLY A 100 -28.33 -76.49 1.99
N ARG A 101 -28.18 -76.18 0.69
CA ARG A 101 -27.47 -77.03 -0.29
C ARG A 101 -26.29 -76.38 -1.03
N ILE A 102 -26.03 -75.08 -0.86
CA ILE A 102 -25.02 -74.36 -1.66
C ILE A 102 -23.73 -74.05 -0.86
N ASN A 103 -23.76 -74.16 0.48
CA ASN A 103 -22.61 -73.91 1.35
C ASN A 103 -21.59 -75.07 1.39
N GLY A 104 -20.96 -75.35 0.25
CA GLY A 104 -19.94 -76.40 0.11
C GLY A 104 -18.89 -76.09 -0.96
N ARG A 105 -17.77 -75.46 -0.55
CA ARG A 105 -16.57 -75.13 -1.37
C ARG A 105 -16.79 -74.11 -2.49
N GLY A 106 -16.94 -72.84 -2.13
CA GLY A 106 -16.66 -71.70 -3.03
C GLY A 106 -15.15 -71.42 -3.15
N SER A 107 -14.69 -71.03 -4.35
CA SER A 107 -13.30 -70.61 -4.59
C SER A 107 -12.96 -69.32 -3.84
N VAL A 108 -11.74 -69.21 -3.30
CA VAL A 108 -11.22 -67.95 -2.72
C VAL A 108 -11.10 -66.84 -3.78
N ILE A 109 -10.87 -67.23 -5.03
CA ILE A 109 -10.90 -66.33 -6.18
C ILE A 109 -12.28 -66.46 -6.84
N THR A 110 -13.16 -65.49 -6.59
CA THR A 110 -14.42 -65.31 -7.31
C THR A 110 -14.33 -64.09 -8.22
N LEU A 111 -15.12 -64.05 -9.30
CA LEU A 111 -15.18 -62.89 -10.18
C LEU A 111 -15.66 -61.62 -9.45
N ARG A 112 -16.58 -61.75 -8.49
CA ARG A 112 -16.98 -60.66 -7.59
C ARG A 112 -15.84 -60.21 -6.66
N GLY A 113 -15.07 -61.14 -6.10
CA GLY A 113 -13.90 -60.81 -5.27
C GLY A 113 -12.83 -60.05 -6.06
N LEU A 114 -12.53 -60.49 -7.28
CA LEU A 114 -11.62 -59.79 -8.20
C LEU A 114 -12.16 -58.41 -8.62
N ALA A 115 -13.45 -58.29 -8.92
CA ALA A 115 -14.07 -57.00 -9.26
C ALA A 115 -14.01 -56.01 -8.08
N ASN A 116 -14.30 -56.46 -6.85
CA ASN A 116 -14.25 -55.64 -5.65
C ASN A 116 -12.81 -55.22 -5.30
N LEU A 117 -11.85 -56.14 -5.37
CA LEU A 117 -10.42 -55.83 -5.17
C LEU A 117 -9.87 -54.90 -6.25
N GLY A 118 -10.27 -55.11 -7.51
CA GLY A 118 -9.92 -54.22 -8.63
C GLY A 118 -10.51 -52.81 -8.46
N CYS A 119 -11.76 -52.70 -8.01
CA CYS A 119 -12.41 -51.44 -7.70
C CYS A 119 -11.69 -50.70 -6.55
N LEU A 120 -11.38 -51.41 -5.45
CA LEU A 120 -10.60 -50.86 -4.34
C LEU A 120 -9.19 -50.43 -4.77
N LEU A 121 -8.52 -51.19 -5.65
CA LEU A 121 -7.22 -50.82 -6.20
C LEU A 121 -7.32 -49.55 -7.06
N ILE A 122 -8.30 -49.45 -7.96
CA ILE A 122 -8.54 -48.26 -8.79
C ILE A 122 -8.86 -47.05 -7.91
N LEU A 123 -9.67 -47.21 -6.87
CA LEU A 123 -10.05 -46.12 -5.96
C LEU A 123 -8.86 -45.67 -5.10
N ALA A 124 -8.03 -46.60 -4.60
CA ALA A 124 -6.79 -46.29 -3.90
C ALA A 124 -5.75 -45.61 -4.81
N LEU A 125 -5.61 -46.07 -6.06
CA LEU A 125 -4.76 -45.43 -7.07
C LEU A 125 -5.28 -44.04 -7.45
N GLY A 126 -6.60 -43.83 -7.51
CA GLY A 126 -7.23 -42.53 -7.74
C GLY A 126 -6.96 -41.55 -6.59
N ILE A 127 -7.08 -42.00 -5.34
CA ILE A 127 -6.72 -41.22 -4.15
C ILE A 127 -5.21 -40.89 -4.15
N PHE A 128 -4.35 -41.86 -4.42
CA PHE A 128 -2.90 -41.63 -4.50
C PHE A 128 -2.53 -40.68 -5.66
N ALA A 129 -3.20 -40.81 -6.80
CA ALA A 129 -3.03 -39.88 -7.92
C ALA A 129 -3.47 -38.45 -7.56
N LEU A 130 -4.61 -38.29 -6.87
CA LEU A 130 -5.17 -36.99 -6.52
C LEU A 130 -4.41 -36.28 -5.37
N PHE A 131 -3.94 -37.02 -4.37
CA PHE A 131 -3.35 -36.46 -3.14
C PHE A 131 -1.83 -36.60 -3.02
N ALA A 132 -1.18 -37.41 -3.86
CA ALA A 132 0.28 -37.50 -3.91
C ALA A 132 0.85 -37.17 -5.29
N CYS A 133 0.42 -37.88 -6.36
CA CYS A 133 1.00 -37.66 -7.69
C CYS A 133 0.66 -36.27 -8.25
N LEU A 134 -0.58 -35.81 -8.12
CA LEU A 134 -1.01 -34.52 -8.67
C LEU A 134 -0.29 -33.34 -7.98
N PRO A 135 -0.22 -33.22 -6.63
CA PRO A 135 0.57 -32.18 -5.97
C PRO A 135 2.05 -32.19 -6.38
N ILE A 136 2.68 -33.36 -6.44
CA ILE A 136 4.09 -33.52 -6.84
C ILE A 136 4.29 -33.12 -8.30
N TYR A 137 3.41 -33.59 -9.20
CA TYR A 137 3.44 -33.22 -10.61
C TYR A 137 3.26 -31.71 -10.78
N THR A 138 2.24 -31.10 -10.15
CA THR A 138 2.06 -29.65 -10.21
C THR A 138 3.25 -28.89 -9.63
N HIS A 139 3.88 -29.36 -8.54
CA HIS A 139 5.07 -28.70 -7.99
C HIS A 139 6.27 -28.68 -8.96
N PHE A 140 6.44 -29.74 -9.78
CA PHE A 140 7.55 -29.84 -10.75
C PHE A 140 7.19 -29.42 -12.19
N THR A 141 5.91 -29.21 -12.51
CA THR A 141 5.47 -28.71 -13.83
C THR A 141 4.73 -27.37 -13.80
N GLN A 142 4.53 -26.76 -12.63
CA GLN A 142 4.18 -25.34 -12.54
C GLN A 142 5.39 -24.53 -12.98
N THR A 143 5.27 -23.91 -14.16
CA THR A 143 5.97 -22.64 -14.38
C THR A 143 5.46 -21.67 -13.33
N THR A 144 6.32 -21.24 -12.40
CA THR A 144 6.03 -20.07 -11.56
C THR A 144 5.77 -18.89 -12.49
N GLN A 145 4.53 -18.42 -12.57
CA GLN A 145 4.27 -17.15 -13.23
C GLN A 145 5.09 -16.08 -12.51
N THR A 146 5.82 -15.27 -13.28
CA THR A 146 6.42 -14.05 -12.74
C THR A 146 5.29 -13.12 -12.34
N ASN A 147 5.31 -12.65 -11.10
CA ASN A 147 4.33 -11.71 -10.57
C ASN A 147 4.53 -10.27 -11.12
N GLN A 148 5.57 -10.02 -11.92
CA GLN A 148 5.96 -8.69 -12.44
C GLN A 148 5.84 -7.55 -11.40
N GLY A 149 6.43 -7.74 -10.21
CA GLY A 149 6.40 -6.75 -9.12
C GLY A 149 5.03 -6.53 -8.45
N GLY A 150 3.95 -7.10 -9.00
CA GLY A 150 2.56 -6.83 -8.64
C GLY A 150 2.07 -7.47 -7.34
N PHE A 151 2.66 -7.11 -6.20
CA PHE A 151 2.13 -7.43 -4.87
C PHE A 151 0.93 -6.55 -4.47
N ASN A 152 -0.06 -6.42 -5.37
CA ASN A 152 -1.47 -6.08 -5.05
C ASN A 152 -2.39 -6.35 -6.25
N LEU A 153 -3.56 -6.96 -6.00
CA LEU A 153 -4.76 -7.05 -6.86
C LEU A 153 -4.60 -7.08 -8.40
N GLY A 154 -3.70 -7.93 -8.95
CA GLY A 154 -3.45 -7.99 -10.41
C GLY A 154 -3.22 -9.39 -11.01
N GLY A 155 -3.59 -10.47 -10.33
CA GLY A 155 -3.26 -11.84 -10.75
C GLY A 155 -3.89 -12.25 -12.08
N THR A 156 -3.08 -12.49 -13.12
CA THR A 156 -3.56 -12.92 -14.45
C THR A 156 -4.06 -14.37 -14.41
N ASN A 157 -5.27 -14.60 -14.95
CA ASN A 157 -5.73 -15.95 -15.24
C ASN A 157 -4.96 -16.50 -16.46
N GLY A 158 -4.92 -17.83 -16.64
CA GLY A 158 -4.16 -18.54 -17.70
C GLY A 158 -4.59 -18.26 -19.15
N THR A 159 -5.44 -17.26 -19.38
CA THR A 159 -5.79 -16.67 -20.69
C THR A 159 -5.10 -15.33 -20.95
N GLY A 160 -4.30 -14.81 -20.00
CA GLY A 160 -3.70 -13.47 -20.05
C GLY A 160 -4.67 -12.34 -19.69
N GLN A 161 -5.87 -12.66 -19.21
CA GLN A 161 -6.87 -11.68 -18.82
C GLN A 161 -6.67 -11.25 -17.36
N ILE A 162 -6.60 -9.92 -17.16
CA ILE A 162 -6.71 -9.29 -15.84
C ILE A 162 -8.16 -9.48 -15.35
N PRO A 163 -8.40 -9.86 -14.08
CA PRO A 163 -9.76 -9.93 -13.53
C PRO A 163 -10.47 -8.57 -13.61
N ASP A 164 -11.72 -8.56 -14.08
CA ASP A 164 -12.49 -7.32 -14.13
C ASP A 164 -13.00 -6.96 -12.74
N LEU A 165 -12.26 -6.09 -12.03
CA LEU A 165 -12.62 -5.61 -10.70
C LEU A 165 -13.79 -4.62 -10.78
N PRO A 166 -14.89 -4.84 -10.02
CA PRO A 166 -15.96 -3.86 -9.89
C PRO A 166 -15.40 -2.52 -9.36
N GLY A 167 -15.72 -1.42 -10.03
CA GLY A 167 -15.20 -0.09 -9.69
C GLY A 167 -14.17 0.49 -10.66
N ASN A 168 -13.94 -0.16 -11.83
CA ASN A 168 -13.02 0.30 -12.88
C ASN A 168 -11.51 0.16 -12.54
N PHE A 169 -11.17 -0.69 -11.57
CA PHE A 169 -9.79 -0.83 -11.11
C PHE A 169 -8.95 -1.74 -12.01
N GLN A 170 -8.14 -1.13 -12.87
CA GLN A 170 -7.06 -1.74 -13.66
C GLN A 170 -5.88 -0.77 -13.67
N LEU A 171 -4.66 -1.20 -14.03
CA LEU A 171 -3.50 -0.29 -14.10
C LEU A 171 -3.74 0.85 -15.11
N ILE A 172 -4.36 0.53 -16.25
CA ILE A 172 -4.86 1.51 -17.20
C ILE A 172 -6.37 1.62 -16.99
N ASP A 173 -6.84 2.81 -16.62
CA ASP A 173 -8.27 3.15 -16.54
C ASP A 173 -8.95 2.89 -17.89
N LYS A 174 -10.12 2.23 -17.88
CA LYS A 174 -10.88 1.88 -19.11
C LYS A 174 -11.42 3.10 -19.84
N ASP A 175 -11.59 4.23 -19.14
CA ASP A 175 -12.03 5.49 -19.72
C ASP A 175 -10.85 6.28 -20.35
N THR A 176 -9.59 5.83 -20.16
CA THR A 176 -8.43 6.46 -20.82
C THR A 176 -8.58 6.38 -22.34
N PRO A 177 -8.56 7.52 -23.06
CA PRO A 177 -8.74 7.50 -24.51
C PRO A 177 -7.57 6.80 -25.20
N SER A 178 -7.87 6.00 -26.23
CA SER A 178 -6.85 5.21 -26.96
C SER A 178 -5.78 6.06 -27.65
N SER A 179 -6.01 7.36 -27.85
CA SER A 179 -5.00 8.34 -28.29
C SER A 179 -3.93 8.65 -27.23
N ALA A 180 -4.17 8.35 -25.96
CA ALA A 180 -3.25 8.53 -24.84
C ALA A 180 -2.51 7.24 -24.46
N TYR A 181 -2.63 6.15 -25.23
CA TYR A 181 -1.94 4.88 -24.96
C TYR A 181 -0.45 4.89 -25.32
N THR A 182 0.01 5.88 -26.08
CA THR A 182 1.43 6.13 -26.36
C THR A 182 1.78 7.59 -26.17
N TYR A 183 3.05 7.85 -25.87
CA TYR A 183 3.61 9.20 -25.79
C TYR A 183 4.95 9.25 -26.54
N LYS A 184 5.45 10.46 -26.81
CA LYS A 184 6.81 10.65 -27.34
C LYS A 184 7.69 11.22 -26.26
N ALA A 185 8.76 10.51 -25.95
CA ALA A 185 9.72 10.91 -24.94
C ALA A 185 10.30 12.29 -25.23
N TYR A 186 10.34 13.16 -24.23
CA TYR A 186 10.99 14.46 -24.31
C TYR A 186 12.50 14.28 -24.54
N GLU A 187 13.16 13.30 -23.91
CA GLU A 187 14.51 12.89 -24.29
C GLU A 187 14.52 11.80 -25.36
N GLY A 188 15.30 12.01 -26.41
CA GLY A 188 15.51 11.06 -27.52
C GLY A 188 14.38 10.99 -28.54
N GLY A 189 13.13 11.28 -28.17
CA GLY A 189 11.96 11.18 -29.07
C GLY A 189 11.43 9.74 -29.26
N ASP A 190 11.90 8.79 -28.45
CA ASP A 190 11.45 7.40 -28.47
C ASP A 190 9.94 7.28 -28.23
N GLU A 191 9.36 6.14 -28.63
CA GLU A 191 7.98 5.81 -28.29
C GLU A 191 7.90 5.24 -26.87
N MET A 192 7.08 5.88 -26.05
CA MET A 192 6.65 5.34 -24.77
C MET A 192 5.25 4.72 -24.89
N GLU A 193 4.98 3.74 -24.05
CA GLU A 193 3.66 3.14 -23.86
C GLU A 193 3.10 3.50 -22.47
N LEU A 194 1.78 3.63 -22.39
CA LEU A 194 1.06 3.90 -21.15
C LEU A 194 1.16 2.68 -20.23
N ILE A 195 1.57 2.91 -18.98
CA ILE A 195 1.77 1.87 -17.96
C ILE A 195 0.72 1.96 -16.85
N PHE A 196 0.38 3.20 -16.45
CA PHE A 196 -0.65 3.47 -15.47
C PHE A 196 -1.45 4.71 -15.86
N SER A 197 -2.77 4.70 -15.60
CA SER A 197 -3.63 5.87 -15.71
C SER A 197 -4.77 5.83 -14.70
N ASP A 198 -5.14 7.02 -14.22
CA ASP A 198 -6.42 7.27 -13.57
C ASP A 198 -7.02 8.54 -14.19
N GLU A 199 -8.22 8.42 -14.74
CA GLU A 199 -8.98 9.52 -15.37
C GLU A 199 -10.09 10.05 -14.45
N PHE A 200 -10.22 9.49 -13.24
CA PHE A 200 -11.14 9.93 -12.20
C PHE A 200 -12.63 10.04 -12.61
N ASN A 201 -13.03 9.40 -13.72
CA ASN A 201 -14.35 9.53 -14.34
C ASN A 201 -15.50 8.88 -13.57
N ALA A 202 -15.20 7.92 -12.70
CA ALA A 202 -16.19 7.30 -11.81
C ALA A 202 -16.50 8.24 -10.64
N ASP A 203 -17.58 9.03 -10.73
CA ASP A 203 -18.08 9.95 -9.69
C ASP A 203 -18.27 9.27 -8.32
N GLY A 204 -17.90 9.98 -7.26
CA GLY A 204 -18.18 9.60 -5.87
C GLY A 204 -17.26 8.52 -5.29
N ARG A 205 -16.04 8.35 -5.81
CA ARG A 205 -15.03 7.49 -5.17
C ARG A 205 -14.71 8.00 -3.76
N SER A 206 -14.54 7.03 -2.86
CA SER A 206 -14.01 7.20 -1.52
C SER A 206 -12.53 6.84 -1.54
N PHE A 207 -11.72 7.62 -0.83
CA PHE A 207 -10.27 7.40 -0.71
C PHE A 207 -9.85 7.04 0.72
N TYR A 208 -10.80 6.69 1.60
CA TYR A 208 -10.51 6.20 2.94
C TYR A 208 -9.64 4.92 2.90
N PRO A 209 -8.84 4.62 3.95
CA PRO A 209 -7.93 3.48 3.96
C PRO A 209 -8.61 2.13 3.65
N GLY A 210 -8.32 1.61 2.45
CA GLY A 210 -8.84 0.35 1.93
C GLY A 210 -10.00 0.45 0.93
N ASP A 211 -10.58 1.63 0.71
CA ASP A 211 -11.71 1.80 -0.24
C ASP A 211 -11.26 1.84 -1.71
N ASP A 212 -10.06 2.36 -1.99
CA ASP A 212 -9.44 2.40 -3.33
C ASP A 212 -8.16 1.54 -3.36
N PRO A 213 -7.92 0.74 -4.42
CA PRO A 213 -6.78 -0.18 -4.51
C PRO A 213 -5.46 0.50 -4.93
N PHE A 214 -5.50 1.72 -5.48
CA PHE A 214 -4.30 2.45 -5.90
C PHE A 214 -4.02 3.66 -5.01
N TRP A 215 -5.05 4.40 -4.61
CA TRP A 215 -4.93 5.63 -3.84
C TRP A 215 -5.33 5.47 -2.38
N GLU A 216 -4.82 6.33 -1.51
CA GLU A 216 -5.23 6.43 -0.11
C GLU A 216 -5.12 7.88 0.36
N ALA A 217 -6.20 8.43 0.91
CA ALA A 217 -6.17 9.70 1.62
C ALA A 217 -5.62 9.52 3.04
N VAL A 218 -4.84 10.50 3.50
CA VAL A 218 -4.34 10.53 4.89
C VAL A 218 -5.31 11.25 5.83
N ASP A 219 -5.22 10.89 7.09
CA ASP A 219 -5.90 11.51 8.24
C ASP A 219 -4.83 11.97 9.25
N LEU A 220 -4.23 13.15 9.01
CA LEU A 220 -3.08 13.65 9.77
C LEU A 220 -2.85 15.17 9.64
N HIS A 221 -2.08 15.73 10.57
CA HIS A 221 -1.42 17.03 10.43
C HIS A 221 0.00 16.86 9.88
N TYR A 222 0.34 17.55 8.78
CA TYR A 222 1.67 17.53 8.18
C TYR A 222 2.60 18.57 8.86
N TRP A 223 2.98 18.26 10.09
CA TRP A 223 3.79 19.15 10.93
C TRP A 223 5.17 19.50 10.32
N GLY A 224 5.73 18.66 9.44
CA GLY A 224 7.09 18.82 8.90
C GLY A 224 7.29 20.08 8.06
N THR A 225 6.21 20.60 7.48
CA THR A 225 6.15 21.79 6.63
C THR A 225 5.39 22.95 7.31
N ASN A 226 4.97 22.75 8.57
CA ASN A 226 4.11 23.64 9.36
C ASN A 226 2.77 23.98 8.70
N ASP A 227 2.14 23.01 8.03
CA ASP A 227 0.82 23.14 7.41
C ASP A 227 -0.24 23.62 8.43
N GLU A 228 -1.11 24.55 8.05
CA GLU A 228 -2.16 25.12 8.93
C GLU A 228 -3.47 24.31 8.89
N GLU A 229 -3.53 23.30 8.03
CA GLU A 229 -4.66 22.39 7.87
C GLU A 229 -4.46 20.99 8.48
N TRP A 230 -5.58 20.37 8.82
CA TRP A 230 -5.65 18.92 8.97
C TRP A 230 -5.98 18.29 7.61
N TYR A 231 -5.21 17.30 7.16
CA TYR A 231 -5.59 16.49 6.01
C TYR A 231 -6.63 15.44 6.44
N ASP A 232 -7.83 15.52 5.87
CA ASP A 232 -9.02 14.70 6.16
C ASP A 232 -9.48 13.98 4.87
N PRO A 233 -9.66 12.63 4.88
CA PRO A 233 -10.17 11.90 3.73
C PRO A 233 -11.51 12.40 3.17
N ALA A 234 -12.36 13.06 3.98
CA ALA A 234 -13.62 13.65 3.54
C ALA A 234 -13.44 14.85 2.60
N GLN A 235 -12.25 15.44 2.49
CA GLN A 235 -11.94 16.51 1.54
C GLN A 235 -11.56 16.02 0.14
N VAL A 236 -11.42 14.71 -0.07
CA VAL A 236 -11.06 14.12 -1.36
C VAL A 236 -12.15 13.20 -1.88
N THR A 237 -12.58 13.43 -3.13
CA THR A 237 -13.50 12.56 -3.86
C THR A 237 -13.34 12.77 -5.36
N THR A 238 -13.94 11.90 -6.18
CA THR A 238 -14.10 12.17 -7.62
C THR A 238 -15.45 12.81 -7.92
N LYS A 239 -15.48 13.81 -8.81
CA LYS A 239 -16.74 14.45 -9.23
C LYS A 239 -16.61 15.21 -10.55
N GLY A 240 -17.46 14.86 -11.52
CA GLY A 240 -17.54 15.54 -12.82
C GLY A 240 -16.33 15.25 -13.71
N GLY A 241 -15.87 13.99 -13.77
CA GLY A 241 -14.71 13.60 -14.59
C GLY A 241 -13.37 14.07 -14.04
N ASN A 242 -13.24 14.19 -12.71
CA ASN A 242 -12.10 14.83 -12.05
C ASN A 242 -11.89 14.27 -10.64
N LEU A 243 -10.64 14.12 -10.22
CA LEU A 243 -10.27 14.14 -8.81
C LEU A 243 -10.52 15.55 -8.26
N ARG A 244 -11.13 15.64 -7.09
CA ARG A 244 -11.42 16.89 -6.40
C ARG A 244 -10.80 16.86 -5.01
N ILE A 245 -9.84 17.75 -4.77
CA ILE A 245 -9.33 18.07 -3.43
C ILE A 245 -9.88 19.45 -3.03
N THR A 246 -10.55 19.53 -1.89
CA THR A 246 -11.13 20.78 -1.38
C THR A 246 -10.41 21.24 -0.11
N LEU A 247 -9.99 22.50 -0.05
CA LEU A 247 -9.48 23.13 1.16
C LEU A 247 -10.53 24.11 1.68
N ASP A 248 -10.91 23.96 2.93
CA ASP A 248 -12.05 24.64 3.55
C ASP A 248 -11.68 25.17 4.95
N GLN A 249 -12.31 26.28 5.35
CA GLN A 249 -12.08 26.92 6.64
C GLN A 249 -13.22 26.57 7.60
N VAL A 250 -12.91 26.15 8.83
CA VAL A 250 -13.94 25.68 9.77
C VAL A 250 -14.41 26.75 10.75
N ASP A 251 -15.73 26.86 10.92
CA ASP A 251 -16.36 27.75 11.92
C ASP A 251 -16.07 27.34 13.37
N ASP A 252 -15.91 26.03 13.63
CA ASP A 252 -15.67 25.45 14.96
C ASP A 252 -14.43 24.56 14.93
N LEU A 253 -13.33 25.10 15.44
CA LEU A 253 -12.04 24.42 15.56
C LEU A 253 -12.13 23.09 16.34
N SER A 254 -13.08 22.96 17.28
CA SER A 254 -13.23 21.75 18.10
C SER A 254 -13.72 20.53 17.32
N LEU A 255 -14.25 20.74 16.11
CA LEU A 255 -14.66 19.70 15.16
C LEU A 255 -13.54 19.31 14.18
N ASN A 256 -12.39 19.99 14.21
CA ASN A 256 -11.29 19.85 13.26
C ASN A 256 -9.92 19.85 13.97
N HIS A 257 -9.76 18.99 14.98
CA HIS A 257 -8.49 18.80 15.70
C HIS A 257 -7.88 20.08 16.36
N ASN A 258 -8.67 21.15 16.48
CA ASN A 258 -8.28 22.52 16.87
C ASN A 258 -7.48 23.31 15.80
N MET A 259 -7.56 22.91 14.53
CA MET A 259 -6.93 23.58 13.38
C MET A 259 -7.94 24.42 12.58
N THR A 260 -7.48 25.54 12.00
CA THR A 260 -8.30 26.52 11.28
C THR A 260 -8.80 25.99 9.93
N TYR A 261 -7.99 25.18 9.26
CA TYR A 261 -8.24 24.67 7.92
C TYR A 261 -8.32 23.15 7.92
N LYS A 262 -9.00 22.61 6.91
CA LYS A 262 -8.97 21.19 6.56
C LYS A 262 -8.77 21.07 5.05
N SER A 263 -8.05 20.06 4.63
CA SER A 263 -7.80 19.78 3.21
C SER A 263 -7.67 18.28 2.95
N GLY A 264 -7.23 17.91 1.75
CA GLY A 264 -6.97 16.53 1.37
C GLY A 264 -5.56 16.32 0.79
N MET A 265 -4.98 15.17 1.11
CA MET A 265 -3.76 14.63 0.52
C MET A 265 -4.02 13.15 0.23
N ILE A 266 -3.80 12.74 -1.03
CA ILE A 266 -3.80 11.33 -1.44
C ILE A 266 -2.40 10.89 -1.86
N GLN A 267 -2.14 9.60 -1.69
CA GLN A 267 -0.89 8.95 -2.08
C GLN A 267 -1.15 7.55 -2.68
N THR A 268 -0.27 7.08 -3.55
CA THR A 268 -0.23 5.67 -3.97
C THR A 268 0.72 4.80 -3.14
N TRP A 269 1.15 5.29 -1.97
CA TRP A 269 2.16 4.66 -1.12
C TRP A 269 1.88 3.18 -0.87
N ASN A 270 2.88 2.35 -1.19
CA ASN A 270 2.86 0.90 -1.09
C ASN A 270 1.65 0.20 -1.78
N LYS A 271 0.93 0.90 -2.66
CA LYS A 271 -0.17 0.40 -3.51
C LYS A 271 0.25 0.36 -4.99
N PHE A 272 0.71 1.51 -5.52
CA PHE A 272 1.30 1.63 -6.85
C PHE A 272 2.59 2.45 -6.78
N CYS A 273 3.66 1.92 -7.38
CA CYS A 273 4.96 2.56 -7.44
C CYS A 273 5.65 2.30 -8.79
N PHE A 274 6.58 3.17 -9.18
CA PHE A 274 7.27 3.16 -10.47
C PHE A 274 8.74 3.60 -10.33
N THR A 275 9.59 3.16 -11.27
CA THR A 275 10.99 3.62 -11.36
C THR A 275 11.33 3.95 -12.81
N GLY A 276 11.66 5.22 -13.05
CA GLY A 276 11.84 5.80 -14.40
C GLY A 276 10.53 6.00 -15.17
N GLY A 277 10.59 6.80 -16.22
CA GLY A 277 9.45 7.10 -17.11
C GLY A 277 9.03 8.55 -17.12
N LEU A 278 7.92 8.84 -17.79
CA LEU A 278 7.24 10.14 -17.84
C LEU A 278 5.94 10.06 -17.03
N LEU A 279 5.89 10.76 -15.90
CA LEU A 279 4.67 10.95 -15.11
C LEU A 279 4.09 12.33 -15.44
N VAL A 280 2.81 12.40 -15.78
CA VAL A 280 2.09 13.64 -16.09
C VAL A 280 0.75 13.73 -15.37
N ALA A 281 0.36 14.96 -15.03
CA ALA A 281 -0.93 15.30 -14.45
C ALA A 281 -1.57 16.48 -15.20
N SER A 282 -2.88 16.43 -15.38
CA SER A 282 -3.69 17.50 -15.97
C SER A 282 -4.44 18.22 -14.86
N VAL A 283 -4.02 19.44 -14.52
CA VAL A 283 -4.35 20.09 -13.23
C VAL A 283 -5.04 21.44 -13.42
N GLN A 284 -6.09 21.70 -12.64
CA GLN A 284 -6.62 23.04 -12.38
C GLN A 284 -6.28 23.43 -10.94
N LEU A 285 -5.62 24.58 -10.78
CA LEU A 285 -5.09 25.06 -9.52
C LEU A 285 -6.18 25.76 -8.66
N PRO A 286 -6.09 25.76 -7.32
CA PRO A 286 -7.07 26.37 -6.41
C PRO A 286 -7.07 27.90 -6.48
N GLY A 287 -8.20 28.54 -6.18
CA GLY A 287 -8.25 30.01 -6.04
C GLY A 287 -7.99 30.75 -7.35
N SER A 288 -7.05 31.70 -7.35
CA SER A 288 -6.66 32.51 -8.51
C SER A 288 -5.14 32.74 -8.55
N SER A 289 -4.60 33.09 -9.71
CA SER A 289 -3.15 33.21 -9.97
C SER A 289 -2.48 34.46 -9.37
N ASP A 290 -3.22 35.27 -8.63
CA ASP A 290 -2.85 36.60 -8.13
C ASP A 290 -3.04 36.77 -6.60
N VAL A 291 -3.56 35.76 -5.91
CA VAL A 291 -3.73 35.73 -4.44
C VAL A 291 -2.88 34.60 -3.83
N SER A 292 -2.09 34.91 -2.80
CA SER A 292 -1.12 33.97 -2.20
C SER A 292 -1.66 33.24 -0.97
N GLY A 293 -1.20 31.99 -0.77
CA GLY A 293 -1.44 31.20 0.43
C GLY A 293 -1.86 29.74 0.17
N PHE A 294 -2.51 29.44 -0.94
CA PHE A 294 -2.73 28.04 -1.36
C PHE A 294 -1.45 27.44 -1.94
N TRP A 295 -1.13 26.22 -1.52
CA TRP A 295 0.07 25.47 -1.92
C TRP A 295 -0.33 24.08 -2.44
N PRO A 296 -0.86 23.97 -3.67
CA PRO A 296 -1.15 22.69 -4.31
C PRO A 296 0.14 21.96 -4.71
N GLY A 297 0.18 20.66 -4.44
CA GLY A 297 1.29 19.78 -4.77
C GLY A 297 0.85 18.61 -5.66
N VAL A 298 1.62 18.34 -6.71
CA VAL A 298 1.69 17.03 -7.38
C VAL A 298 3.15 16.61 -7.39
N TRP A 299 3.47 15.48 -6.78
CA TRP A 299 4.86 15.08 -6.51
C TRP A 299 4.98 13.59 -6.30
N SER A 300 6.21 13.13 -6.03
CA SER A 300 6.53 11.72 -5.84
C SER A 300 7.67 11.52 -4.86
N MET A 301 7.59 10.46 -4.05
CA MET A 301 8.61 10.11 -3.05
C MET A 301 8.97 8.63 -3.14
N GLY A 302 10.19 8.25 -2.77
CA GLY A 302 10.62 6.84 -2.66
C GLY A 302 9.89 6.06 -1.55
N ASN A 303 9.36 4.87 -1.88
CA ASN A 303 8.41 4.09 -1.07
C ASN A 303 8.91 3.65 0.33
N LEU A 304 10.22 3.70 0.60
CA LEU A 304 10.76 3.42 1.94
C LEU A 304 10.41 4.49 2.98
N GLY A 305 9.97 5.69 2.56
CA GLY A 305 9.34 6.69 3.42
C GLY A 305 7.86 6.88 3.06
N ARG A 306 7.06 7.39 4.00
CA ARG A 306 5.65 7.76 3.79
C ARG A 306 5.43 9.22 4.18
N ALA A 307 4.96 10.02 3.23
CA ALA A 307 4.67 11.44 3.43
C ALA A 307 3.67 11.65 4.58
N GLY A 308 3.98 12.60 5.47
CA GLY A 308 3.23 12.86 6.71
C GLY A 308 3.62 11.98 7.91
N TYR A 309 4.47 10.95 7.73
CA TYR A 309 4.88 10.05 8.81
C TYR A 309 6.38 10.21 9.13
N GLY A 310 6.68 11.18 10.01
CA GLY A 310 8.05 11.65 10.31
C GLY A 310 9.08 10.56 10.60
N ALA A 311 8.78 9.64 11.53
CA ALA A 311 9.69 8.53 11.85
C ALA A 311 9.96 7.60 10.65
N SER A 312 9.06 7.51 9.67
CA SER A 312 9.34 6.75 8.44
C SER A 312 10.39 7.43 7.56
N VAL A 313 10.34 8.76 7.42
CA VAL A 313 11.19 9.55 6.51
C VAL A 313 12.52 10.01 7.12
N GLU A 314 12.65 10.07 8.45
CA GLU A 314 13.87 10.58 9.11
C GLU A 314 15.14 9.80 8.69
N GLY A 315 16.08 10.50 8.04
CA GLY A 315 17.31 9.91 7.50
C GLY A 315 17.12 9.08 6.22
N LEU A 316 15.91 9.08 5.63
CA LEU A 316 15.66 8.55 4.29
C LEU A 316 15.39 9.68 3.29
N TRP A 317 14.60 10.66 3.68
CA TRP A 317 14.36 11.88 2.90
C TRP A 317 15.45 12.92 3.20
N PRO A 318 15.90 13.72 2.22
CA PRO A 318 15.68 13.64 0.78
C PRO A 318 16.85 12.91 0.07
N TYR A 319 17.35 11.80 0.62
CA TYR A 319 18.58 11.18 0.11
C TYR A 319 18.41 10.57 -1.30
N SER A 320 19.40 10.78 -2.17
CA SER A 320 19.54 10.06 -3.44
C SER A 320 20.99 9.57 -3.55
N TYR A 321 21.34 8.60 -2.70
CA TYR A 321 22.74 8.31 -2.37
C TYR A 321 23.06 6.84 -2.08
N ASP A 322 24.12 6.36 -2.75
CA ASP A 322 24.62 4.99 -2.71
C ASP A 322 26.12 4.89 -2.28
N SER A 323 26.75 6.03 -1.97
CA SER A 323 28.17 6.08 -1.57
C SER A 323 28.35 5.96 -0.06
N CYS A 324 29.53 5.52 0.38
CA CYS A 324 29.89 5.48 1.80
C CYS A 324 31.05 6.43 2.12
N ASP A 325 30.67 7.66 2.47
CA ASP A 325 31.54 8.73 2.94
C ASP A 325 30.79 9.60 3.96
N VAL A 326 31.31 10.81 4.23
CA VAL A 326 30.76 11.73 5.24
C VAL A 326 29.34 12.22 4.91
N GLY A 327 28.89 12.13 3.66
CA GLY A 327 27.51 12.45 3.28
C GLY A 327 26.46 11.56 3.98
N THR A 328 26.87 10.38 4.45
CA THR A 328 26.03 9.45 5.21
C THR A 328 25.91 9.76 6.70
N LEU A 329 26.69 10.72 7.23
CA LEU A 329 26.80 11.02 8.66
C LEU A 329 25.97 12.26 9.08
N PRO A 330 25.63 12.38 10.38
CA PRO A 330 24.94 13.55 10.92
C PRO A 330 25.63 14.87 10.54
N ASN A 331 24.81 15.85 10.13
CA ASN A 331 25.21 17.18 9.66
C ASN A 331 26.25 17.16 8.51
N GLN A 332 26.47 16.03 7.82
CA GLN A 332 27.59 15.79 6.89
C GLN A 332 28.97 16.04 7.51
N THR A 333 29.16 15.64 8.79
CA THR A 333 30.43 15.84 9.50
C THR A 333 31.04 14.55 10.06
N TYR A 334 32.37 14.51 10.12
CA TYR A 334 33.09 13.42 10.78
C TYR A 334 33.00 13.55 12.32
N PRO A 335 32.84 12.45 13.08
CA PRO A 335 32.48 12.52 14.49
C PRO A 335 33.53 13.26 15.35
N GLY A 336 33.12 14.34 16.00
CA GLY A 336 33.96 15.11 16.93
C GLY A 336 35.02 16.01 16.28
N THR A 337 34.99 16.20 14.96
CA THR A 337 36.00 17.00 14.22
C THR A 337 35.53 18.38 13.77
N ALA A 338 34.22 18.56 13.56
CA ALA A 338 33.65 19.68 12.80
C ALA A 338 34.28 19.87 11.39
N THR A 339 34.62 18.75 10.74
CA THR A 339 35.07 18.71 9.33
C THR A 339 34.16 17.80 8.50
N PRO A 340 33.99 18.04 7.18
CA PRO A 340 34.66 19.04 6.35
C PRO A 340 34.23 20.48 6.68
N ILE A 341 35.15 21.44 6.63
CA ILE A 341 34.84 22.82 7.07
C ILE A 341 33.73 23.45 6.21
N ALA A 342 33.59 23.10 4.93
CA ALA A 342 32.51 23.63 4.10
C ALA A 342 31.11 23.08 4.46
N ALA A 343 31.01 22.03 5.29
CA ALA A 343 29.75 21.62 5.91
C ALA A 343 29.37 22.48 7.13
N MET A 344 30.33 23.24 7.68
CA MET A 344 30.15 24.09 8.87
C MET A 344 30.06 25.60 8.54
N VAL A 345 30.27 26.02 7.29
CA VAL A 345 30.21 27.44 6.89
C VAL A 345 29.61 27.65 5.49
N ASN A 346 28.83 28.73 5.34
CA ASN A 346 28.14 29.13 4.10
C ASN A 346 27.02 28.16 3.64
N GLY A 347 26.47 27.37 4.57
CA GLY A 347 25.18 26.70 4.42
C GLY A 347 24.01 27.64 4.75
N ASP A 348 23.05 27.13 5.49
CA ASP A 348 21.81 27.82 5.87
C ASP A 348 22.08 28.94 6.90
N GLY A 349 21.62 30.16 6.57
CA GLY A 349 21.81 31.35 7.38
C GLY A 349 21.06 31.34 8.73
N GLU A 350 19.94 30.61 8.83
CA GLU A 350 19.25 30.37 10.10
C GLU A 350 19.97 29.32 10.95
N ALA A 351 20.69 28.39 10.29
CA ALA A 351 21.48 27.33 10.91
C ALA A 351 22.90 27.78 11.32
N ASN A 352 23.10 29.07 11.60
CA ASN A 352 24.40 29.70 11.86
C ASN A 352 25.44 29.54 10.72
N GLY A 353 25.02 29.15 9.52
CA GLY A 353 25.88 28.86 8.38
C GLY A 353 26.30 27.39 8.25
N GLU A 354 25.79 26.48 9.10
CA GLU A 354 25.94 25.04 8.92
C GLU A 354 25.14 24.55 7.70
N LEU A 355 25.65 23.53 7.02
CA LEU A 355 25.10 23.05 5.74
C LEU A 355 23.92 22.10 5.93
N SER A 356 23.98 21.20 6.91
CA SER A 356 22.98 20.15 7.10
C SER A 356 22.68 19.92 8.57
N TYR A 357 21.40 19.69 8.86
CA TYR A 357 20.85 19.23 10.15
C TYR A 357 20.24 17.83 10.00
N LEU A 358 20.51 17.12 8.89
CA LEU A 358 20.07 15.74 8.70
C LEU A 358 20.80 14.81 9.67
N THR A 359 20.08 13.80 10.17
CA THR A 359 20.56 12.77 11.11
C THR A 359 21.51 11.74 10.48
N GLY A 360 21.98 11.98 9.25
CA GLY A 360 22.67 11.01 8.41
C GLY A 360 21.71 10.08 7.67
N GLN A 361 22.22 9.32 6.72
CA GLN A 361 21.40 8.39 5.93
C GLN A 361 21.16 7.11 6.75
N ARG A 362 19.92 6.90 7.20
CA ARG A 362 19.50 5.77 8.06
C ARG A 362 19.79 4.41 7.44
N LEU A 363 19.63 4.32 6.12
CA LEU A 363 19.86 3.13 5.31
C LEU A 363 21.01 3.35 4.33
N SER A 364 22.16 3.79 4.85
CA SER A 364 23.34 4.13 4.04
C SER A 364 24.09 2.91 3.49
N ALA A 365 24.89 3.12 2.43
CA ALA A 365 25.91 2.15 2.03
C ALA A 365 27.02 1.96 3.09
N CYS A 366 27.09 2.82 4.12
CA CYS A 366 27.93 2.66 5.30
C CYS A 366 27.34 1.78 6.40
N THR A 367 26.10 1.31 6.28
CA THR A 367 25.45 0.46 7.29
C THR A 367 26.27 -0.81 7.56
N CYS A 368 26.38 -1.18 8.84
CA CYS A 368 27.21 -2.29 9.28
C CYS A 368 26.56 -3.66 9.00
N PRO A 369 27.34 -4.72 8.68
CA PRO A 369 26.79 -6.04 8.36
C PRO A 369 25.95 -6.62 9.51
N GLY A 370 24.70 -7.01 9.22
CA GLY A 370 23.77 -7.58 10.19
C GLY A 370 22.92 -6.57 10.95
N GLU A 371 23.11 -5.27 10.72
CA GLU A 371 22.14 -4.24 11.11
C GLU A 371 20.87 -4.33 10.24
N SER A 372 19.79 -3.66 10.66
CA SER A 372 18.53 -3.69 9.93
C SER A 372 18.59 -2.84 8.65
N HIS A 373 18.52 -3.49 7.50
CA HIS A 373 18.65 -2.87 6.19
C HIS A 373 17.84 -3.68 5.14
N PRO A 374 17.05 -3.04 4.25
CA PRO A 374 16.26 -3.78 3.25
C PRO A 374 17.15 -4.48 2.20
N GLY A 375 18.34 -3.92 1.94
CA GLY A 375 19.25 -4.39 0.90
C GLY A 375 19.04 -3.68 -0.44
N PRO A 376 19.58 -4.22 -1.55
CA PRO A 376 20.40 -5.43 -1.62
C PRO A 376 21.79 -5.22 -1.00
N MET A 377 22.57 -6.30 -0.94
CA MET A 377 23.96 -6.30 -0.46
C MET A 377 24.88 -6.70 -1.62
N ARG A 378 25.94 -5.94 -1.86
CA ARG A 378 26.96 -6.19 -2.88
C ARG A 378 27.83 -7.39 -2.52
N GLU A 379 28.57 -7.90 -3.50
CA GLU A 379 29.50 -9.04 -3.33
C GLU A 379 30.61 -8.79 -2.28
N ASP A 380 30.95 -7.52 -2.00
CA ASP A 380 31.94 -7.13 -0.98
C ASP A 380 31.36 -7.09 0.45
N GLY A 381 30.05 -7.34 0.62
CA GLY A 381 29.35 -7.27 1.89
C GLY A 381 28.89 -5.86 2.30
N SER A 382 29.04 -4.85 1.44
CA SER A 382 28.43 -3.53 1.64
C SER A 382 26.96 -3.52 1.18
N TYR A 383 26.11 -2.77 1.87
CA TYR A 383 24.75 -2.52 1.39
C TYR A 383 24.75 -1.48 0.26
N VAL A 384 23.81 -1.61 -0.68
CA VAL A 384 23.36 -0.48 -1.51
C VAL A 384 22.70 0.54 -0.58
N GLY A 385 23.01 1.82 -0.75
CA GLY A 385 22.37 2.92 -0.02
C GLY A 385 20.93 3.12 -0.50
N ARG A 386 20.02 3.23 0.46
CA ARG A 386 18.58 3.28 0.27
C ARG A 386 17.97 4.50 0.95
N ALA A 387 16.85 4.98 0.43
CA ALA A 387 16.35 6.32 0.76
C ALA A 387 14.86 6.53 0.40
N ALA A 388 14.38 7.75 0.65
CA ALA A 388 13.10 8.27 0.20
C ALA A 388 13.33 9.61 -0.54
N PRO A 389 13.96 9.58 -1.73
CA PRO A 389 14.15 10.77 -2.56
C PRO A 389 12.82 11.33 -3.03
N GLU A 390 12.82 12.57 -3.50
CA GLU A 390 11.62 13.31 -3.90
C GLU A 390 11.83 13.99 -5.26
N ILE A 391 10.78 14.01 -6.08
CA ILE A 391 10.72 14.73 -7.35
C ILE A 391 9.30 15.29 -7.50
N ASP A 392 9.20 16.60 -7.69
CA ASP A 392 7.93 17.29 -7.89
C ASP A 392 7.56 17.34 -9.36
N ILE A 393 6.28 17.14 -9.64
CA ILE A 393 5.66 17.57 -10.89
C ILE A 393 5.37 19.07 -10.82
N LEU A 394 4.85 19.52 -9.68
CA LEU A 394 4.49 20.90 -9.41
C LEU A 394 4.27 21.12 -7.91
N GLU A 395 4.95 22.09 -7.32
CA GLU A 395 4.47 22.83 -6.15
C GLU A 395 4.06 24.23 -6.60
N ALA A 396 2.77 24.59 -6.58
CA ALA A 396 2.37 25.94 -7.00
C ALA A 396 2.31 26.93 -5.83
N THR A 397 2.68 28.18 -6.09
CA THR A 397 2.58 29.31 -5.16
C THR A 397 2.31 30.60 -5.93
N VAL A 398 1.92 31.68 -5.25
CA VAL A 398 1.75 33.00 -5.85
C VAL A 398 2.65 33.99 -5.13
N THR A 399 3.51 34.67 -5.89
CA THR A 399 4.48 35.64 -5.39
C THR A 399 4.34 36.93 -6.17
N ASP A 400 4.28 38.07 -5.48
CA ASP A 400 4.10 39.41 -6.08
C ASP A 400 2.92 39.53 -7.08
N GLY A 401 1.85 38.75 -6.84
CA GLY A 401 0.66 38.69 -7.69
C GLY A 401 0.81 37.85 -8.97
N VAL A 402 1.82 36.97 -9.03
CA VAL A 402 2.08 36.06 -10.16
C VAL A 402 2.19 34.61 -9.69
N GLY A 403 1.41 33.72 -10.30
CA GLY A 403 1.42 32.29 -10.03
C GLY A 403 2.62 31.56 -10.65
N TYR A 404 3.44 30.95 -9.80
CA TYR A 404 4.60 30.13 -10.16
C TYR A 404 4.43 28.68 -9.73
N GLY A 405 5.11 27.78 -10.42
CA GLY A 405 5.34 26.40 -10.02
C GLY A 405 6.81 26.16 -9.74
N SER A 406 7.15 25.61 -8.58
CA SER A 406 8.42 24.91 -8.39
C SER A 406 8.35 23.57 -9.10
N LEU A 407 9.36 23.30 -9.92
CA LEU A 407 9.56 22.06 -10.67
C LEU A 407 10.89 21.49 -10.18
N SER A 408 10.86 20.63 -9.16
CA SER A 408 12.04 20.37 -8.29
C SER A 408 12.45 18.91 -8.17
N ALA A 409 13.71 18.72 -7.75
CA ALA A 409 14.18 17.53 -7.07
C ALA A 409 14.94 17.90 -5.79
N GLN A 410 14.62 17.20 -4.70
CA GLN A 410 15.19 17.36 -3.36
C GLN A 410 16.25 16.28 -3.17
N LEU A 411 17.43 16.68 -2.71
CA LEU A 411 18.63 15.85 -2.73
C LEU A 411 19.41 15.99 -1.43
N ALA A 412 19.81 14.85 -0.87
CA ALA A 412 20.85 14.72 0.14
C ALA A 412 21.88 13.64 -0.27
N PRO A 413 23.15 13.74 0.16
CA PRO A 413 23.77 14.84 0.91
C PRO A 413 23.89 16.12 0.07
N PHE A 414 24.25 17.26 0.67
CA PHE A 414 24.27 18.58 0.02
C PHE A 414 25.67 18.98 -0.46
N ASN A 415 25.75 19.66 -1.61
CA ASN A 415 26.96 20.36 -2.08
C ASN A 415 27.32 21.52 -1.15
N ALA A 416 28.59 21.94 -1.17
CA ALA A 416 29.01 23.21 -0.58
C ALA A 416 28.15 24.36 -1.14
N LYS A 417 27.52 25.15 -0.24
CA LYS A 417 26.60 26.24 -0.59
C LYS A 417 25.42 25.82 -1.49
N TYR A 418 24.96 24.58 -1.38
CA TYR A 418 23.84 24.03 -2.16
C TYR A 418 23.99 24.14 -3.69
N THR A 419 25.22 24.37 -4.19
CA THR A 419 25.47 24.69 -5.60
C THR A 419 25.78 23.42 -6.40
N PRO A 420 24.93 22.99 -7.36
CA PRO A 420 25.26 21.88 -8.24
C PRO A 420 26.34 22.27 -9.26
N TYR A 421 26.99 21.28 -9.88
CA TYR A 421 27.97 21.55 -10.93
C TYR A 421 27.28 21.96 -12.22
N MET A 422 27.43 23.22 -12.63
CA MET A 422 26.75 23.81 -13.81
C MET A 422 27.34 23.42 -15.17
N GLY A 423 28.40 22.59 -15.20
CA GLY A 423 29.05 22.18 -16.45
C GLY A 423 30.06 23.20 -16.99
N THR A 424 30.28 23.14 -18.31
CA THR A 424 31.11 24.09 -19.07
C THR A 424 30.30 24.67 -20.24
N ALA A 425 30.84 25.69 -20.92
CA ALA A 425 30.20 26.30 -22.09
C ALA A 425 29.89 25.30 -23.23
N ASP A 426 30.67 24.22 -23.33
CA ASP A 426 30.51 23.17 -24.35
C ASP A 426 29.72 21.94 -23.83
N ASN A 427 29.40 21.88 -22.54
CA ASN A 427 28.72 20.76 -21.89
C ASN A 427 27.95 21.23 -20.64
N THR A 428 26.73 21.72 -20.86
CA THR A 428 25.82 22.18 -19.80
C THR A 428 25.07 21.01 -19.16
N THR A 429 25.17 20.91 -17.85
CA THR A 429 24.55 19.86 -17.02
C THR A 429 23.10 20.16 -16.63
N ILE A 430 22.67 21.41 -16.81
CA ILE A 430 21.31 21.90 -16.63
C ILE A 430 20.95 22.70 -17.88
N VAL A 431 19.77 22.44 -18.46
CA VAL A 431 19.31 23.09 -19.70
C VAL A 431 17.88 23.59 -19.53
N ILE A 432 17.63 24.86 -19.87
CA ILE A 432 16.28 25.46 -19.91
C ILE A 432 15.84 25.55 -21.37
N TYR A 433 14.65 25.03 -21.68
CA TYR A 433 14.07 25.01 -23.03
C TYR A 433 13.08 26.16 -23.26
N ASP A 434 12.30 26.52 -22.24
CA ASP A 434 11.50 27.75 -22.24
C ASP A 434 12.02 28.75 -21.19
N ALA A 435 13.02 29.53 -21.59
CA ALA A 435 13.60 30.60 -20.78
C ALA A 435 12.74 31.88 -20.71
N ASN A 436 11.57 31.93 -21.39
CA ASN A 436 10.59 33.00 -21.20
C ASN A 436 9.61 32.67 -20.07
N ARG A 437 9.37 31.38 -19.81
CA ARG A 437 8.48 30.91 -18.74
C ARG A 437 9.18 30.33 -17.54
N THR A 438 10.39 29.80 -17.68
CA THR A 438 11.11 29.09 -16.61
C THR A 438 12.47 29.73 -16.37
N VAL A 439 12.80 29.96 -15.10
CA VAL A 439 14.14 30.32 -14.64
C VAL A 439 14.59 29.30 -13.59
N LEU A 440 15.90 29.17 -13.35
CA LEU A 440 16.34 28.44 -12.15
C LEU A 440 15.94 29.22 -10.90
N ASN A 441 15.44 28.50 -9.90
CA ASN A 441 15.03 29.08 -8.63
C ASN A 441 16.25 29.65 -7.89
N THR A 442 16.07 30.79 -7.22
CA THR A 442 17.10 31.40 -6.37
C THR A 442 17.18 30.74 -4.99
N TYR A 443 16.11 30.08 -4.56
CA TYR A 443 16.15 29.14 -3.44
C TYR A 443 16.80 27.82 -3.90
N GLN A 444 17.81 27.37 -3.16
CA GLN A 444 18.61 26.18 -3.47
C GLN A 444 18.52 25.11 -2.36
N GLY A 445 17.65 25.32 -1.37
CA GLY A 445 17.55 24.49 -0.17
C GLY A 445 17.94 25.23 1.13
N GLY A 446 18.16 24.46 2.18
CA GLY A 446 18.51 24.89 3.53
C GLY A 446 18.91 23.71 4.41
N ARG A 447 18.88 23.84 5.73
CA ARG A 447 19.41 22.82 6.67
C ARG A 447 18.85 21.40 6.53
N TYR A 448 17.67 21.20 5.94
CA TYR A 448 17.05 19.89 5.76
C TYR A 448 17.02 19.36 4.31
N GLN A 449 17.35 20.18 3.31
CA GLN A 449 17.36 19.75 1.90
C GLN A 449 18.30 20.60 1.04
N GLN A 450 18.92 20.02 0.00
CA GLN A 450 19.32 20.77 -1.19
C GLN A 450 18.23 20.60 -2.23
N THR A 451 17.74 21.70 -2.80
CA THR A 451 16.68 21.67 -3.82
C THR A 451 17.25 22.20 -5.13
N ILE A 452 17.12 21.44 -6.21
CA ILE A 452 17.39 21.94 -7.56
C ILE A 452 16.03 22.12 -8.24
N SER A 453 15.60 23.37 -8.39
CA SER A 453 14.26 23.76 -8.83
C SER A 453 14.32 24.69 -10.05
N GLY A 454 13.45 24.44 -11.02
CA GLY A 454 13.06 25.41 -12.03
C GLY A 454 11.76 26.09 -11.60
N LEU A 455 11.78 27.42 -11.47
CA LEU A 455 10.60 28.22 -11.17
C LEU A 455 9.91 28.61 -12.49
N GLY A 456 8.76 27.97 -12.76
CA GLY A 456 8.00 28.14 -14.00
C GLY A 456 6.72 28.96 -13.83
N LEU A 457 6.39 29.84 -14.78
CA LEU A 457 5.10 30.53 -14.83
C LEU A 457 3.95 29.54 -15.04
N THR A 458 2.93 29.59 -14.19
CA THR A 458 1.67 28.86 -14.35
C THR A 458 0.77 29.50 -15.42
N ASN A 459 -0.27 28.79 -15.86
CA ASN A 459 -1.29 29.36 -16.75
C ASN A 459 -2.43 29.99 -15.92
N PRO A 460 -2.60 31.33 -15.92
CA PRO A 460 -3.59 32.01 -15.06
C PRO A 460 -5.04 31.67 -15.41
N ASN A 461 -5.29 31.07 -16.58
CA ASN A 461 -6.63 30.62 -16.98
C ASN A 461 -7.01 29.27 -16.35
N CYS A 462 -6.02 28.46 -15.96
CA CYS A 462 -6.21 27.11 -15.43
C CYS A 462 -6.13 27.08 -13.89
N TYR A 463 -6.57 28.17 -13.25
CA TYR A 463 -6.96 28.22 -11.84
C TYR A 463 -8.48 28.09 -11.75
N GLU A 464 -9.01 27.67 -10.59
CA GLU A 464 -10.45 27.58 -10.23
C GLU A 464 -11.20 28.87 -10.56
N ARG A 465 -10.50 30.00 -10.52
CA ARG A 465 -10.97 31.33 -10.90
C ARG A 465 -9.92 31.87 -11.89
N PRO A 466 -10.20 31.87 -13.21
CA PRO A 466 -11.54 31.88 -13.84
C PRO A 466 -12.17 30.50 -14.12
N GLY A 467 -11.48 29.39 -13.88
CA GLY A 467 -12.01 28.03 -14.00
C GLY A 467 -12.11 27.49 -15.44
N THR A 468 -11.27 27.97 -16.36
CA THR A 468 -11.50 27.77 -17.81
C THR A 468 -10.68 26.67 -18.48
N CYS A 469 -9.66 26.13 -17.81
CA CYS A 469 -8.83 25.04 -18.35
C CYS A 469 -8.14 24.20 -17.26
N PHE A 470 -7.45 23.15 -17.73
CA PHE A 470 -6.44 22.40 -17.01
C PHE A 470 -5.11 22.62 -17.72
N ALA A 471 -4.01 22.69 -16.97
CA ALA A 471 -2.65 22.77 -17.50
C ALA A 471 -1.93 21.43 -17.29
N LEU A 472 -1.11 21.04 -18.26
CA LEU A 472 -0.33 19.81 -18.22
C LEU A 472 0.99 20.05 -17.46
N TYR A 473 1.21 19.30 -16.39
CA TYR A 473 2.48 19.29 -15.65
C TYR A 473 3.06 17.87 -15.65
N GLY A 474 4.37 17.73 -15.48
CA GLY A 474 4.98 16.40 -15.34
C GLY A 474 6.50 16.41 -15.18
N PHE A 475 7.07 15.22 -15.05
CA PHE A 475 8.50 14.98 -15.27
C PHE A 475 8.74 13.69 -16.06
N GLU A 476 9.74 13.71 -16.95
CA GLU A 476 10.37 12.54 -17.54
C GLU A 476 11.71 12.30 -16.87
N TYR A 477 11.96 11.10 -16.34
CA TYR A 477 13.25 10.78 -15.75
C TYR A 477 13.79 9.40 -16.16
N ARG A 478 15.13 9.34 -16.23
CA ARG A 478 15.89 8.08 -16.32
C ARG A 478 16.72 7.94 -15.04
N PRO A 479 16.55 6.87 -14.27
CA PRO A 479 17.20 6.67 -12.97
C PRO A 479 18.71 6.38 -13.11
N GLY A 480 19.48 6.61 -12.04
CA GLY A 480 20.88 6.16 -11.91
C GLY A 480 21.95 7.23 -12.13
N PHE A 481 23.14 6.78 -12.54
CA PHE A 481 24.35 7.61 -12.68
C PHE A 481 24.65 8.01 -14.14
N ASP A 482 24.64 7.06 -15.07
CA ASP A 482 25.10 7.27 -16.45
C ASP A 482 23.95 7.56 -17.42
N ASN A 483 24.04 8.66 -18.17
CA ASN A 483 22.99 9.14 -19.09
C ASN A 483 21.60 9.30 -18.44
N ALA A 484 21.59 9.49 -17.12
CA ALA A 484 20.43 9.71 -16.28
C ALA A 484 20.10 11.21 -16.21
N TYR A 485 18.81 11.53 -16.04
CA TYR A 485 18.29 12.90 -16.04
C TYR A 485 16.90 12.96 -15.41
N ILE A 486 16.44 14.17 -15.09
CA ILE A 486 15.03 14.53 -14.90
C ILE A 486 14.73 15.73 -15.80
N THR A 487 13.61 15.70 -16.52
CA THR A 487 13.15 16.74 -17.46
C THR A 487 11.71 17.11 -17.12
N TRP A 488 11.47 18.35 -16.72
CA TRP A 488 10.15 18.81 -16.27
C TRP A 488 9.30 19.38 -17.41
N ILE A 489 7.98 19.29 -17.23
CA ILE A 489 6.94 19.74 -18.14
C ILE A 489 6.06 20.77 -17.41
N ASN A 490 5.87 21.92 -18.03
CA ASN A 490 4.93 22.97 -17.63
C ASN A 490 4.25 23.49 -18.90
N GLU A 491 3.17 22.82 -19.29
CA GLU A 491 2.49 22.81 -20.61
C GLU A 491 3.37 22.38 -21.80
N VAL A 492 4.66 22.68 -21.77
CA VAL A 492 5.71 22.27 -22.71
C VAL A 492 6.94 21.77 -21.92
N ARG A 493 7.94 21.20 -22.63
CA ARG A 493 9.26 20.89 -22.04
C ARG A 493 9.87 22.17 -21.45
N SER A 494 10.06 22.19 -20.13
CA SER A 494 10.47 23.38 -19.38
C SER A 494 11.99 23.40 -19.20
N TRP A 495 12.55 22.45 -18.45
CA TRP A 495 13.98 22.37 -18.15
C TRP A 495 14.42 20.92 -17.85
N THR A 496 15.73 20.65 -17.93
CA THR A 496 16.35 19.35 -17.67
C THR A 496 17.52 19.48 -16.70
N LEU A 497 17.59 18.57 -15.73
CA LEU A 497 18.73 18.28 -14.86
C LEU A 497 19.36 16.96 -15.30
N TYR A 498 20.61 16.98 -15.76
CA TYR A 498 21.37 15.75 -16.02
C TYR A 498 22.10 15.27 -14.76
N SER A 499 22.32 13.96 -14.64
CA SER A 499 23.11 13.36 -13.54
C SER A 499 24.54 13.92 -13.44
N SER A 500 25.07 14.44 -14.56
CA SER A 500 26.35 15.15 -14.63
C SER A 500 26.38 16.48 -13.85
N ALA A 501 25.24 17.00 -13.37
CA ALA A 501 25.20 18.11 -12.41
C ALA A 501 25.52 17.66 -10.96
N LEU A 502 25.38 16.37 -10.67
CA LEU A 502 25.35 15.80 -9.33
C LEU A 502 26.68 15.15 -8.91
N VAL A 503 27.78 15.56 -9.54
CA VAL A 503 29.15 15.06 -9.30
C VAL A 503 29.61 15.20 -7.85
N ALA A 504 30.66 14.46 -7.52
CA ALA A 504 31.36 14.55 -6.23
C ALA A 504 31.85 15.98 -5.94
N ASP A 505 31.75 16.38 -4.68
CA ASP A 505 32.15 17.70 -4.19
C ASP A 505 33.20 17.53 -3.07
N SER A 506 34.44 17.87 -3.40
CA SER A 506 35.60 17.72 -2.52
C SER A 506 35.73 18.80 -1.44
N ALA A 507 34.89 19.84 -1.45
CA ALA A 507 34.85 20.80 -0.35
C ALA A 507 34.08 20.26 0.86
N VAL A 508 33.08 19.41 0.61
CA VAL A 508 32.24 18.69 1.60
C VAL A 508 32.50 17.18 1.61
N GLU A 509 33.55 16.72 0.94
CA GLU A 509 34.04 15.34 0.91
C GLU A 509 32.97 14.27 0.55
N ILE A 510 32.00 14.64 -0.28
CA ILE A 510 30.94 13.73 -0.77
C ILE A 510 31.26 13.20 -2.17
N SER A 511 30.98 11.93 -2.40
CA SER A 511 30.93 11.29 -3.72
C SER A 511 29.72 11.76 -4.56
N GLN A 512 29.68 11.38 -5.84
CA GLN A 512 28.60 11.68 -6.77
C GLN A 512 27.24 11.11 -6.29
N ARG A 513 26.16 11.91 -6.43
CA ARG A 513 24.77 11.45 -6.26
C ARG A 513 24.20 10.91 -7.57
N LEU A 514 23.14 10.14 -7.44
CA LEU A 514 22.37 9.58 -8.55
C LEU A 514 21.06 10.34 -8.76
N ILE A 515 20.50 10.25 -9.96
CA ILE A 515 19.07 10.47 -10.18
C ILE A 515 18.32 9.30 -9.52
N PRO A 516 17.22 9.53 -8.78
CA PRO A 516 16.55 8.51 -7.97
C PRO A 516 16.33 7.16 -8.66
N VAL A 517 16.66 6.07 -7.95
CA VAL A 517 16.54 4.66 -8.40
C VAL A 517 15.49 3.88 -7.59
N GLU A 518 14.96 4.46 -6.52
CA GLU A 518 13.95 3.83 -5.67
C GLU A 518 12.63 3.61 -6.43
N PRO A 519 11.78 2.64 -6.04
CA PRO A 519 10.38 2.63 -6.43
C PRO A 519 9.68 3.83 -5.78
N MET A 520 9.23 4.78 -6.61
CA MET A 520 8.57 6.00 -6.16
C MET A 520 7.05 5.85 -6.25
N TYR A 521 6.31 6.44 -5.31
CA TYR A 521 4.85 6.52 -5.31
C TYR A 521 4.41 7.96 -5.58
N ILE A 522 3.18 8.13 -6.06
CA ILE A 522 2.60 9.43 -6.44
C ILE A 522 1.91 10.04 -5.22
N ILE A 523 2.00 11.36 -5.06
CA ILE A 523 1.31 12.15 -4.04
C ILE A 523 0.59 13.32 -4.71
N THR A 524 -0.59 13.68 -4.20
CA THR A 524 -1.32 14.88 -4.64
C THR A 524 -2.05 15.49 -3.44
N ASN A 525 -1.81 16.76 -3.15
CA ASN A 525 -2.34 17.48 -2.00
C ASN A 525 -2.66 18.94 -2.32
N LEU A 526 -3.42 19.57 -1.44
CA LEU A 526 -3.66 21.01 -1.43
C LEU A 526 -3.37 21.55 -0.03
N GLY A 527 -2.21 22.18 0.18
CA GLY A 527 -1.81 22.70 1.49
C GLY A 527 -2.02 24.20 1.67
N ILE A 528 -1.81 24.67 2.91
CA ILE A 528 -1.70 26.09 3.27
C ILE A 528 -0.66 26.27 4.40
N SER A 529 0.47 26.92 4.13
CA SER A 529 1.58 27.05 5.09
C SER A 529 2.32 28.38 4.96
N GLU A 530 2.54 29.08 6.08
CA GLU A 530 3.44 30.25 6.14
C GLU A 530 4.91 29.89 5.81
N GLY A 531 5.28 28.61 5.85
CA GLY A 531 6.62 28.13 5.49
C GLY A 531 6.94 28.19 3.99
N PHE A 532 5.91 28.24 3.13
CA PHE A 532 6.05 28.15 1.67
C PHE A 532 5.44 29.34 0.90
N GLY A 533 4.80 30.28 1.60
CA GLY A 533 4.32 31.54 1.03
C GLY A 533 3.66 32.47 2.04
N LEU A 534 3.41 33.72 1.64
CA LEU A 534 2.58 34.63 2.42
C LEU A 534 1.10 34.24 2.28
N ILE A 535 0.42 33.98 3.38
CA ILE A 535 -1.02 33.70 3.38
C ILE A 535 -1.81 35.02 3.34
N ASP A 536 -2.38 35.38 2.18
CA ASP A 536 -3.24 36.56 2.03
C ASP A 536 -4.66 36.27 2.54
N THR A 537 -4.78 36.14 3.86
CA THR A 537 -6.04 35.94 4.59
C THR A 537 -7.13 36.99 4.32
N ALA A 538 -6.81 38.12 3.68
CA ALA A 538 -7.77 39.15 3.32
C ALA A 538 -8.42 38.94 1.94
N ASN A 539 -7.75 38.26 1.02
CA ASN A 539 -8.23 38.01 -0.35
C ASN A 539 -8.43 36.52 -0.69
N LEU A 540 -7.88 35.59 0.11
CA LEU A 540 -8.21 34.16 0.02
C LEU A 540 -9.71 33.93 0.29
N VAL A 541 -10.30 32.98 -0.43
CA VAL A 541 -11.74 32.68 -0.34
C VAL A 541 -11.97 31.19 -0.29
N PHE A 542 -12.44 30.73 0.86
CA PHE A 542 -12.75 29.33 1.15
C PHE A 542 -14.24 29.01 0.88
N PRO A 543 -14.59 27.75 0.56
CA PRO A 543 -13.67 26.69 0.16
C PRO A 543 -13.03 26.98 -1.20
N ALA A 544 -11.84 26.43 -1.41
CA ALA A 544 -11.14 26.43 -2.71
C ALA A 544 -10.87 25.00 -3.17
N THR A 545 -10.71 24.82 -4.47
CA THR A 545 -10.66 23.49 -5.09
C THR A 545 -9.46 23.33 -6.02
N MET A 546 -8.64 22.31 -5.76
CA MET A 546 -7.74 21.76 -6.77
C MET A 546 -8.46 20.61 -7.49
N LEU A 547 -8.42 20.60 -8.83
CA LEU A 547 -8.94 19.52 -9.65
C LEU A 547 -7.82 18.85 -10.44
N VAL A 548 -7.90 17.53 -10.60
CA VAL A 548 -7.02 16.77 -11.51
C VAL A 548 -7.88 15.94 -12.45
N ASP A 549 -7.75 16.22 -13.75
CA ASP A 549 -8.49 15.63 -14.88
C ASP A 549 -7.95 14.23 -15.19
N TYR A 550 -6.62 14.03 -15.15
CA TYR A 550 -6.00 12.71 -15.13
C TYR A 550 -4.60 12.73 -14.51
N ILE A 551 -4.13 11.56 -14.08
CA ILE A 551 -2.71 11.27 -13.84
C ILE A 551 -2.33 10.06 -14.70
N ARG A 552 -1.22 10.14 -15.45
CA ARG A 552 -0.75 9.07 -16.35
C ARG A 552 0.76 8.87 -16.26
N LEU A 553 1.19 7.60 -16.25
CA LEU A 553 2.59 7.19 -16.31
C LEU A 553 2.88 6.48 -17.64
N TYR A 554 3.96 6.88 -18.28
CA TYR A 554 4.50 6.31 -19.51
C TYR A 554 5.92 5.78 -19.30
N GLN A 555 6.27 4.64 -19.88
CA GLN A 555 7.65 4.13 -19.90
C GLN A 555 8.05 3.72 -21.33
N ARG A 556 9.36 3.65 -21.62
CA ARG A 556 9.85 3.28 -22.95
C ARG A 556 9.53 1.81 -23.22
N LYS A 557 9.23 1.47 -24.48
CA LYS A 557 8.70 0.14 -24.82
C LYS A 557 9.68 -0.98 -24.45
N GLY A 558 9.27 -1.85 -23.54
CA GLY A 558 10.12 -2.91 -22.97
C GLY A 558 11.10 -2.47 -21.86
N GLU A 559 11.08 -1.21 -21.44
CA GLU A 559 11.76 -0.69 -20.23
C GLU A 559 10.78 -0.59 -19.04
N THR A 560 9.69 -1.37 -19.04
CA THR A 560 8.64 -1.31 -18.00
C THR A 560 9.17 -1.71 -16.62
N ASN A 561 9.04 -0.81 -15.64
CA ASN A 561 9.44 -1.04 -14.26
C ASN A 561 8.44 -0.40 -13.28
N VAL A 562 7.56 -1.23 -12.73
CA VAL A 562 6.53 -0.86 -11.74
C VAL A 562 6.41 -1.93 -10.65
N GLY A 563 5.92 -1.51 -9.49
CA GLY A 563 5.81 -2.32 -8.28
C GLY A 563 6.59 -1.71 -7.13
N CYS A 564 6.02 -1.76 -5.92
CA CYS A 564 6.60 -1.12 -4.74
C CYS A 564 7.76 -1.91 -4.10
N ASN A 565 8.00 -3.15 -4.56
CA ASN A 565 9.09 -4.02 -4.12
C ASN A 565 9.75 -4.72 -5.34
N PRO A 566 10.62 -4.03 -6.11
CA PRO A 566 11.50 -4.66 -7.09
C PRO A 566 12.54 -5.56 -6.39
N ASP A 567 13.03 -6.60 -7.07
CA ASP A 567 14.03 -7.53 -6.50
C ASP A 567 15.38 -6.83 -6.21
N ASP A 568 15.77 -5.86 -7.06
CA ASP A 568 16.98 -5.05 -6.88
C ASP A 568 16.80 -3.87 -5.90
N PHE A 569 15.55 -3.53 -5.53
CA PHE A 569 15.22 -2.41 -4.62
C PHE A 569 14.10 -2.79 -3.62
N PRO A 570 14.25 -3.88 -2.85
CA PRO A 570 13.18 -4.41 -1.99
C PRO A 570 12.78 -3.42 -0.90
N THR A 571 11.51 -3.43 -0.49
CA THR A 571 10.94 -2.53 0.54
C THR A 571 10.00 -3.27 1.50
N ALA A 572 9.21 -4.22 1.01
CA ALA A 572 8.03 -4.74 1.71
C ALA A 572 8.37 -5.41 3.05
N ALA A 573 9.47 -6.17 3.10
CA ALA A 573 9.93 -6.81 4.33
C ALA A 573 10.37 -5.79 5.40
N TYR A 574 10.96 -4.66 5.00
CA TYR A 574 11.36 -3.58 5.92
C TYR A 574 10.14 -2.77 6.39
N ILE A 575 9.23 -2.45 5.47
CA ILE A 575 7.98 -1.75 5.76
C ILE A 575 7.08 -2.55 6.73
N ASP A 576 6.93 -3.86 6.52
CA ASP A 576 6.12 -4.69 7.43
C ASP A 576 6.81 -4.92 8.79
N THR A 577 8.16 -5.05 8.81
CA THR A 577 8.94 -5.11 10.07
C THR A 577 8.76 -3.86 10.93
N TYR A 578 8.62 -2.68 10.31
CA TYR A 578 8.53 -1.38 11.01
C TYR A 578 7.18 -0.67 10.83
N LYS A 579 6.12 -1.43 10.57
CA LYS A 579 4.79 -0.96 10.17
C LYS A 579 4.20 0.18 11.00
N GLU A 580 4.55 0.29 12.29
CA GLU A 580 4.08 1.37 13.15
C GLU A 580 4.56 2.75 12.66
N VAL A 581 5.80 2.91 12.21
CA VAL A 581 6.28 4.23 11.70
C VAL A 581 5.58 4.66 10.43
N TYR A 582 4.97 3.73 9.70
CA TYR A 582 4.20 3.97 8.47
C TYR A 582 2.68 4.11 8.69
N SER A 583 2.23 4.01 9.96
CA SER A 583 0.81 4.03 10.33
C SER A 583 0.47 4.87 11.56
N ASN A 584 1.47 5.38 12.29
CA ASN A 584 1.29 6.27 13.44
C ASN A 584 1.99 7.63 13.18
N PRO A 585 1.26 8.69 12.74
CA PRO A 585 1.87 9.99 12.42
C PRO A 585 2.39 10.74 13.67
N ASN A 586 2.03 10.30 14.88
CA ASN A 586 2.54 10.85 16.14
C ASN A 586 3.99 10.43 16.45
N LEU A 587 4.58 9.54 15.64
CA LEU A 587 6.00 9.23 15.69
C LEU A 587 6.71 10.22 14.75
N THR A 588 7.19 11.33 15.29
CA THR A 588 7.79 12.42 14.50
C THR A 588 9.25 12.14 14.17
N VAL A 589 9.95 11.41 15.04
CA VAL A 589 11.32 10.91 14.83
C VAL A 589 11.45 9.43 15.17
N TRP A 590 12.44 8.74 14.60
CA TRP A 590 12.74 7.32 14.85
C TRP A 590 12.97 7.02 16.34
N ALA A 591 13.47 8.00 17.10
CA ALA A 591 13.65 7.90 18.55
C ALA A 591 12.33 7.68 19.31
N ASP A 592 11.19 8.19 18.82
CA ASP A 592 9.87 8.00 19.45
C ASP A 592 9.44 6.53 19.41
N TYR A 593 9.81 5.84 18.33
CA TYR A 593 9.55 4.43 18.09
C TYR A 593 10.47 3.50 18.90
N LYS A 594 11.55 4.06 19.49
CA LYS A 594 12.46 3.38 20.44
C LYS A 594 13.19 2.15 19.88
N GLN A 595 13.27 2.03 18.56
CA GLN A 595 14.14 1.07 17.89
C GLN A 595 15.58 1.62 17.78
N PRO A 596 16.61 0.77 17.70
CA PRO A 596 17.96 1.23 17.41
C PRO A 596 18.02 1.90 16.03
N TRP A 597 18.88 2.91 15.89
CA TRP A 597 19.29 3.41 14.59
C TRP A 597 20.37 2.47 14.02
N PRO A 598 20.33 2.09 12.72
CA PRO A 598 21.32 1.19 12.14
C PRO A 598 22.75 1.74 12.28
N LYS A 599 23.69 0.92 12.77
CA LYS A 599 25.09 1.36 12.92
C LYS A 599 25.71 1.70 11.57
N ASN A 600 26.37 2.86 11.51
CA ASN A 600 27.15 3.32 10.35
C ASN A 600 28.66 3.11 10.64
N ARG A 601 29.41 2.48 9.72
CA ARG A 601 30.83 2.15 9.92
C ARG A 601 31.79 3.34 10.03
N LEU A 602 31.37 4.54 9.65
CA LEU A 602 32.11 5.80 9.80
C LEU A 602 31.71 6.60 11.05
N SER A 603 30.72 6.13 11.81
CA SER A 603 30.31 6.74 13.09
C SER A 603 31.35 6.51 14.21
N ALA A 604 31.26 7.27 15.30
CA ALA A 604 32.19 7.16 16.44
C ALA A 604 32.17 5.78 17.13
N THR A 605 31.09 5.02 16.99
CA THR A 605 30.95 3.64 17.50
C THR A 605 31.40 2.58 16.49
N GLY A 606 31.54 2.93 15.21
CA GLY A 606 31.75 1.98 14.13
C GLY A 606 30.68 0.87 14.13
N CYS A 607 31.11 -0.36 13.88
CA CYS A 607 30.24 -1.55 13.89
C CYS A 607 30.26 -2.35 15.20
N THR A 608 31.10 -1.99 16.17
CA THR A 608 31.23 -2.69 17.47
C THR A 608 30.04 -2.44 18.39
#